data_AF-A0AAJ1D3L7-F1
#
_entry.id   AF-A0AAJ1D3L7-F1
#
_cell.length_a   1.000
_cell.length_b   1.000
_cell.length_c   1.000
_cell.angle_alpha   90.00
_cell.angle_beta   90.00
_cell.angle_gamma   90.00
#
_symmetry.space_group_name_H-M   'P 1'
#
loop_
_entity.id
_entity.type
_entity.pdbx_description
1 polymer ?
#
loop_
_entity_poly.entity_id
_entity_poly.type
_entity_poly.pdbx_seq_one_letter_code
_entity_poly.pdbx_strand_id
1 'polypeptide(L)'
;MGNFSDIRPVNITHGGFDRSHNGQYFQTKDLDVEYGMAEYCIFNAQLYRNVCDAGAGEAAAVPVPHTGTVDIYTSVKECNQRLIYWVEYRLGFEAGKLMNVELVDKTLQEDLRDLSKLRPSKPANRVEVTISVKELSGERQRAFAASLTDEKLSRIRDILG
;
A
#
# COMPACT_ATOMS: atom_id res chain seq x y z
N MET A 1 12.08 -9.09 20.08
CA MET A 1 11.14 -8.62 19.04
C MET A 1 9.76 -8.88 19.60
N GLY A 2 8.95 -7.84 19.82
CA GLY A 2 7.57 -8.01 20.29
C GLY A 2 6.75 -8.60 19.16
N ASN A 3 6.03 -9.67 19.43
CA ASN A 3 5.12 -10.25 18.46
C ASN A 3 3.86 -9.39 18.45
N PHE A 4 3.52 -8.88 17.27
CA PHE A 4 2.25 -8.18 17.04
C PHE A 4 1.30 -9.18 16.40
N SER A 5 0.03 -9.13 16.80
CA SER A 5 -1.05 -9.85 16.13
C SER A 5 -1.73 -8.93 15.11
N ASP A 6 -2.29 -9.51 14.06
CA ASP A 6 -3.10 -8.78 13.10
C ASP A 6 -4.58 -8.92 13.44
N ILE A 7 -5.34 -7.85 13.29
CA ILE A 7 -6.78 -7.79 13.46
C ILE A 7 -7.45 -7.15 12.25
N ARG A 8 -8.48 -7.83 11.73
CA ARG A 8 -9.23 -7.38 10.57
C ARG A 8 -10.66 -6.99 10.96
N PRO A 9 -10.98 -5.70 11.08
CA PRO A 9 -12.36 -5.24 11.23
C PRO A 9 -13.15 -5.42 9.94
N VAL A 10 -14.31 -6.08 10.00
CA VAL A 10 -15.18 -6.34 8.85
C VAL A 10 -16.62 -6.02 9.22
N ASN A 11 -17.25 -5.19 8.39
CA ASN A 11 -18.64 -4.75 8.57
C ASN A 11 -18.90 -4.07 9.93
N ILE A 12 -17.93 -3.27 10.41
CA ILE A 12 -18.12 -2.42 11.59
C ILE A 12 -18.81 -1.14 11.15
N THR A 13 -19.95 -0.85 11.79
CA THR A 13 -20.78 0.34 11.53
C THR A 13 -20.71 1.38 12.66
N HIS A 14 -19.81 1.20 13.62
CA HIS A 14 -19.62 2.07 14.78
C HIS A 14 -19.24 3.50 14.35
N GLY A 15 -19.86 4.52 14.97
CA GLY A 15 -19.66 5.93 14.58
C GLY A 15 -18.23 6.44 14.77
N GLY A 16 -17.49 5.88 15.73
CA GLY A 16 -16.07 6.15 15.95
C GLY A 16 -15.11 5.42 15.01
N PHE A 17 -15.59 4.54 14.12
CA PHE A 17 -14.77 3.81 13.16
C PHE A 17 -15.06 4.27 11.73
N ASP A 18 -14.02 4.67 10.99
CA ASP A 18 -14.19 5.07 9.60
C ASP A 18 -14.55 3.84 8.74
N ARG A 19 -15.69 3.90 8.04
CA ARG A 19 -16.14 2.78 7.20
C ARG A 19 -15.16 2.43 6.09
N SER A 20 -14.36 3.38 5.61
CA SER A 20 -13.31 3.15 4.60
C SER A 20 -12.18 2.24 5.10
N HIS A 21 -12.08 2.06 6.41
CA HIS A 21 -11.09 1.19 7.06
C HIS A 21 -11.58 -0.26 7.22
N ASN A 22 -12.85 -0.55 6.88
CA ASN A 22 -13.34 -1.92 6.90
C ASN A 22 -12.56 -2.82 5.92
N GLY A 23 -12.25 -4.02 6.37
CA GLY A 23 -11.54 -5.05 5.62
C GLY A 23 -10.02 -4.88 5.59
N GLN A 24 -9.48 -3.78 6.15
CA GLN A 24 -8.04 -3.56 6.26
C GLN A 24 -7.44 -4.31 7.45
N TYR A 25 -6.15 -4.60 7.41
CA TYR A 25 -5.43 -5.23 8.52
C TYR A 25 -4.82 -4.16 9.43
N PHE A 26 -5.01 -4.35 10.72
CA PHE A 26 -4.41 -3.53 11.77
C PHE A 26 -3.55 -4.41 12.66
N GLN A 27 -2.46 -3.87 13.19
CA GLN A 27 -1.62 -4.55 14.15
C GLN A 27 -2.11 -4.24 15.57
N THR A 28 -1.94 -5.19 16.47
CA THR A 28 -2.17 -5.00 17.90
C THR A 28 -1.16 -5.80 18.72
N LYS A 29 -0.84 -5.31 19.91
CA LYS A 29 0.03 -5.98 20.88
C LYS A 29 -0.74 -6.53 22.09
N ASP A 30 -2.03 -6.17 22.21
CA ASP A 30 -2.78 -6.34 23.46
C ASP A 30 -3.47 -7.71 23.55
N LEU A 31 -3.69 -8.40 22.42
CA LEU A 31 -4.39 -9.69 22.37
C LEU A 31 -3.46 -10.92 22.42
N ASP A 32 -2.20 -10.78 22.00
CA ASP A 32 -1.26 -11.89 21.80
C ASP A 32 -0.90 -12.62 23.11
N VAL A 33 -0.98 -11.93 24.24
CA VAL A 33 -0.58 -12.48 25.56
C VAL A 33 -1.67 -13.35 26.18
N GLU A 34 -2.96 -13.09 25.90
CA GLU A 34 -4.08 -13.75 26.58
C GLU A 34 -4.63 -14.98 25.84
N TYR A 35 -4.64 -14.98 24.50
CA TYR A 35 -5.35 -16.00 23.72
C TYR A 35 -4.49 -16.73 22.68
N GLY A 36 -3.18 -16.46 22.65
CA GLY A 36 -2.19 -17.03 21.74
C GLY A 36 -1.98 -16.22 20.45
N MET A 37 -0.89 -16.53 19.74
CA MET A 37 -0.53 -15.92 18.44
C MET A 37 -1.60 -16.24 17.40
N ALA A 38 -2.48 -15.29 17.11
CA ALA A 38 -3.58 -15.50 16.18
C ALA A 38 -3.83 -14.25 15.32
N GLU A 39 -4.26 -14.50 14.09
CA GLU A 39 -4.99 -13.50 13.31
C GLU A 39 -6.39 -13.37 13.91
N TYR A 40 -6.80 -12.14 14.21
CA TYR A 40 -8.12 -11.82 14.75
C TYR A 40 -9.00 -11.18 13.69
N CYS A 41 -10.31 -11.36 13.84
CA CYS A 41 -11.31 -10.73 12.99
C CYS A 41 -12.41 -10.15 13.87
N ILE A 42 -12.81 -8.90 13.61
CA ILE A 42 -14.00 -8.32 14.22
C ILE A 42 -15.07 -8.31 13.14
N PHE A 43 -16.01 -9.25 13.19
CA PHE A 43 -17.10 -9.34 12.23
C PHE A 43 -18.42 -9.00 12.91
N ASN A 44 -19.17 -8.05 12.35
CA ASN A 44 -20.43 -7.57 12.94
C ASN A 44 -20.30 -7.22 14.43
N ALA A 45 -19.23 -6.49 14.78
CA ALA A 45 -18.92 -6.10 16.16
C ALA A 45 -18.64 -7.27 17.14
N GLN A 46 -18.38 -8.50 16.66
CA GLN A 46 -17.93 -9.62 17.50
C GLN A 46 -16.48 -9.98 17.16
N LEU A 47 -15.65 -10.15 18.20
CA LEU A 47 -14.26 -10.60 18.08
C LEU A 47 -14.18 -12.12 17.90
N TYR A 48 -13.42 -12.54 16.91
CA TYR A 48 -13.12 -13.92 16.57
C TYR A 48 -11.60 -14.12 16.43
N ARG A 49 -11.11 -15.32 16.76
CA ARG A 49 -9.76 -15.79 16.41
C ARG A 49 -9.83 -16.72 15.21
N ASN A 50 -8.89 -16.58 14.29
CA ASN A 50 -8.73 -17.45 13.13
C ASN A 50 -7.77 -18.59 13.51
N VAL A 51 -8.27 -19.83 13.62
CA VAL A 51 -7.38 -20.99 13.72
C VAL A 51 -6.93 -21.32 12.30
N CYS A 52 -5.69 -20.99 11.98
CA CYS A 52 -5.03 -21.41 10.76
C CYS A 52 -4.97 -22.95 10.73
N ASP A 53 -5.94 -23.57 10.09
CA ASP A 53 -5.71 -24.82 9.37
C ASP A 53 -6.17 -24.60 7.93
N ALA A 54 -5.19 -24.62 7.03
CA ALA A 54 -5.37 -24.45 5.60
C ALA A 54 -6.47 -25.39 5.08
N GLY A 55 -7.67 -24.84 4.84
CA GLY A 55 -8.79 -25.55 4.22
C GLY A 55 -10.14 -25.45 4.92
N ALA A 56 -10.24 -24.90 6.14
CA ALA A 56 -11.52 -24.90 6.87
C ALA A 56 -12.50 -23.76 6.51
N GLY A 57 -12.04 -22.72 5.80
CA GLY A 57 -12.88 -21.56 5.46
C GLY A 57 -13.44 -20.84 6.71
N GLU A 58 -14.42 -19.94 6.50
CA GLU A 58 -15.07 -19.12 7.54
C GLU A 58 -15.71 -19.94 8.69
N ALA A 59 -15.85 -21.26 8.55
CA ALA A 59 -16.49 -22.16 9.52
C ALA A 59 -15.65 -22.43 10.79
N ALA A 60 -14.38 -22.06 10.82
CA ALA A 60 -13.48 -22.29 11.97
C ALA A 60 -13.31 -21.08 12.90
N ALA A 61 -14.05 -19.99 12.68
CA ALA A 61 -13.93 -18.77 13.50
C ALA A 61 -14.44 -19.02 14.93
N VAL A 62 -13.54 -18.95 15.92
CA VAL A 62 -13.88 -19.14 17.33
C VAL A 62 -14.08 -17.77 17.99
N PRO A 63 -15.24 -17.48 18.60
CA PRO A 63 -15.44 -16.21 19.29
C PRO A 63 -14.49 -16.09 20.49
N VAL A 64 -13.95 -14.89 20.69
CA VAL A 64 -13.04 -14.60 21.80
C VAL A 64 -13.80 -13.78 22.84
N PRO A 65 -14.01 -14.26 24.08
CA PRO A 65 -14.80 -13.56 25.10
C PRO A 65 -13.99 -12.46 25.82
N HIS A 66 -13.18 -11.70 25.08
CA HIS A 66 -12.31 -10.67 25.64
C HIS A 66 -13.13 -9.51 26.23
N THR A 67 -12.71 -9.01 27.39
CA THR A 67 -13.30 -7.83 28.04
C THR A 67 -12.18 -6.88 28.42
N GLY A 68 -12.22 -5.67 27.90
CA GLY A 68 -11.11 -4.72 28.03
C GLY A 68 -10.95 -3.85 26.79
N THR A 69 -9.79 -3.21 26.68
CA THR A 69 -9.44 -2.37 25.54
C THR A 69 -8.35 -3.02 24.71
N VAL A 70 -8.49 -2.92 23.38
CA VAL A 70 -7.49 -3.34 22.41
C VAL A 70 -7.13 -2.13 21.56
N ASP A 71 -5.87 -1.70 21.64
CA ASP A 71 -5.37 -0.65 20.77
C ASP A 71 -4.90 -1.30 19.44
N ILE A 72 -5.32 -0.71 18.33
CA ILE A 72 -5.02 -1.18 16.98
C ILE A 72 -4.33 -0.08 16.17
N TYR A 73 -3.32 -0.46 15.40
CA TYR A 73 -2.39 0.45 14.75
C TYR A 73 -2.17 0.05 13.30
N THR A 74 -2.25 0.98 12.35
CA THR A 74 -1.84 0.71 10.96
C THR A 74 -1.60 1.98 10.16
N SER A 75 -0.98 1.81 8.99
CA SER A 75 -0.96 2.84 7.96
C SER A 75 -2.10 2.61 6.97
N VAL A 76 -3.01 3.58 6.84
CA VAL A 76 -4.14 3.53 5.91
C VAL A 76 -3.90 4.45 4.71
N LYS A 77 -4.13 3.91 3.53
CA LYS A 77 -4.10 4.68 2.27
C LYS A 77 -5.52 5.15 1.94
N GLU A 78 -5.74 6.47 1.87
CA GLU A 78 -7.06 7.01 1.51
C GLU A 78 -7.41 6.75 0.03
N CYS A 79 -8.71 6.80 -0.30
CA CYS A 79 -9.29 6.39 -1.60
C CYS A 79 -8.64 7.03 -2.84
N ASN A 80 -8.03 8.21 -2.72
CA ASN A 80 -7.31 8.86 -3.82
C ASN A 80 -5.87 8.36 -4.01
N GLN A 81 -5.48 7.31 -3.28
CA GLN A 81 -4.20 6.63 -3.33
C GLN A 81 -2.95 7.50 -3.13
N ARG A 82 -3.10 8.75 -2.68
CA ARG A 82 -1.99 9.70 -2.57
C ARG A 82 -1.64 10.11 -1.16
N LEU A 83 -2.48 9.81 -0.18
CA LEU A 83 -2.25 10.13 1.22
C LEU A 83 -2.18 8.84 2.02
N ILE A 84 -1.11 8.70 2.80
CA ILE A 84 -0.90 7.60 3.73
C ILE A 84 -0.95 8.21 5.13
N TYR A 85 -1.86 7.71 5.96
CA TYR A 85 -2.03 8.12 7.33
C TYR A 85 -1.61 7.01 8.27
N TRP A 86 -0.89 7.35 9.33
CA TRP A 86 -0.81 6.51 10.51
C TRP A 86 -2.09 6.70 11.33
N VAL A 87 -2.74 5.60 11.70
CA VAL A 87 -4.02 5.63 12.41
C VAL A 87 -3.96 4.70 13.62
N GLU A 88 -4.42 5.22 14.75
CA GLU A 88 -4.54 4.50 16.01
C GLU A 88 -5.99 4.54 16.49
N TYR A 89 -6.57 3.37 16.76
CA TYR A 89 -7.87 3.25 17.41
C TYR A 89 -7.76 2.49 18.71
N ARG A 90 -8.57 2.90 19.69
CA ARG A 90 -8.83 2.14 20.91
C ARG A 90 -10.20 1.48 20.81
N LEU A 91 -10.23 0.16 20.87
CA LEU A 91 -11.44 -0.65 20.79
C LEU A 91 -11.83 -1.15 22.17
N GLY A 92 -13.03 -0.82 22.66
CA GLY A 92 -13.56 -1.33 23.92
C GLY A 92 -14.45 -2.55 23.70
N PHE A 93 -14.15 -3.65 24.38
CA PHE A 93 -14.89 -4.91 24.28
C PHE A 93 -15.52 -5.34 25.61
N GLU A 94 -16.68 -5.98 25.51
CA GLU A 94 -17.36 -6.69 26.60
C GLU A 94 -17.78 -8.08 26.11
N ALA A 95 -17.25 -9.13 26.72
CA ALA A 95 -17.48 -10.52 26.31
C ALA A 95 -17.27 -10.77 24.80
N GLY A 96 -16.28 -10.10 24.20
CA GLY A 96 -15.94 -10.16 22.78
C GLY A 96 -16.77 -9.26 21.87
N LYS A 97 -17.81 -8.59 22.39
CA LYS A 97 -18.60 -7.63 21.64
C LYS A 97 -17.94 -6.26 21.70
N LEU A 98 -17.78 -5.63 20.54
CA LEU A 98 -17.25 -4.28 20.41
C LEU A 98 -18.32 -3.28 20.88
N MET A 99 -18.02 -2.61 21.99
CA MET A 99 -18.91 -1.67 22.65
C MET A 99 -18.59 -0.22 22.29
N ASN A 100 -17.30 0.09 22.14
CA ASN A 100 -16.84 1.43 21.80
C ASN A 100 -15.64 1.37 20.86
N VAL A 101 -15.52 2.42 20.03
CA VAL A 101 -14.34 2.69 19.20
C VAL A 101 -14.00 4.15 19.37
N GLU A 102 -12.79 4.42 19.79
CA GLU A 102 -12.24 5.76 19.90
C GLU A 102 -11.07 5.91 18.92
N LEU A 103 -11.10 6.94 18.09
CA LEU A 103 -9.94 7.34 17.29
C LEU A 103 -8.97 8.09 18.21
N VAL A 104 -7.81 7.50 18.47
CA VAL A 104 -6.79 8.07 19.37
C VAL A 104 -5.91 9.06 18.62
N ASP A 105 -5.41 8.66 17.46
CA ASP A 105 -4.59 9.51 16.60
C ASP A 105 -4.80 9.21 15.12
N LYS A 106 -4.68 10.26 14.28
CA LYS A 106 -4.62 10.16 12.82
C LYS A 106 -3.62 11.18 12.32
N THR A 107 -2.42 10.71 12.00
CA THR A 107 -1.30 11.55 11.57
C THR A 107 -0.96 11.28 10.10
N LEU A 108 -0.84 12.33 9.28
CA LEU A 108 -0.40 12.20 7.89
C LEU A 108 1.07 11.77 7.85
N GLN A 109 1.34 10.60 7.29
CA GLN A 109 2.70 10.05 7.19
C GLN A 109 3.35 10.44 5.86
N GLU A 110 2.61 10.30 4.75
CA GLU A 110 3.14 10.55 3.42
C GLU A 110 2.09 11.18 2.52
N ASP A 111 2.47 12.27 1.84
CA ASP A 111 1.72 12.85 0.74
C ASP A 111 2.46 12.59 -0.57
N LEU A 112 1.97 11.63 -1.36
CA LEU A 112 2.52 11.29 -2.68
C LEU A 112 2.26 12.38 -3.73
N ARG A 113 1.49 13.44 -3.41
CA ARG A 113 1.42 14.66 -4.23
C ARG A 113 2.61 15.57 -3.98
N ASP A 114 3.31 15.38 -2.87
CA ASP A 114 4.45 16.19 -2.52
C ASP A 114 5.67 15.81 -3.39
N LEU A 115 5.89 16.59 -4.44
CA LEU A 115 7.03 16.44 -5.33
C LEU A 115 8.29 17.12 -4.76
N SER A 116 8.23 17.72 -3.56
CA SER A 116 9.39 18.42 -2.95
C SER A 116 10.59 17.50 -2.74
N LYS A 117 10.35 16.19 -2.56
CA LYS A 117 11.39 15.16 -2.41
C LYS A 117 11.92 14.66 -3.76
N LEU A 118 11.24 14.92 -4.87
CA LEU A 118 11.73 14.57 -6.20
C LEU A 118 12.75 15.63 -6.65
N ARG A 119 14.00 15.20 -6.79
CA ARG A 119 15.00 16.04 -7.46
C ARG A 119 14.60 16.16 -8.93
N PRO A 120 14.58 17.36 -9.51
CA PRO A 120 14.51 17.51 -10.96
C PRO A 120 15.61 16.65 -11.58
N SER A 121 15.25 15.79 -12.53
CA SER A 121 16.24 15.04 -13.30
C SER A 121 17.21 16.05 -13.90
N LYS A 122 18.53 15.81 -13.77
CA LYS A 122 19.52 16.61 -14.50
C LYS A 122 19.07 16.67 -15.96
N PRO A 123 19.01 17.84 -16.61
CA PRO A 123 18.76 17.90 -18.03
C PRO A 123 19.78 16.97 -18.68
N ALA A 124 19.29 16.01 -19.46
CA ALA A 124 20.17 15.18 -20.25
C ALA A 124 20.91 16.14 -21.19
N ASN A 125 22.19 16.41 -20.93
CA ASN A 125 23.09 17.03 -21.90
C ASN A 125 23.35 16.02 -23.04
N ARG A 126 22.28 15.53 -23.65
CA ARG A 126 22.31 14.62 -24.79
C ARG A 126 21.48 15.29 -25.86
N VAL A 127 22.18 15.85 -26.84
CA VAL A 127 21.55 16.35 -28.05
C VAL A 127 21.01 15.14 -28.81
N GLU A 128 19.69 14.95 -28.79
CA GLU A 128 19.03 13.92 -29.58
C GLU A 128 18.66 14.50 -30.95
N VAL A 129 19.25 13.95 -32.01
CA VAL A 129 18.91 14.32 -33.39
C VAL A 129 18.13 13.18 -34.03
N THR A 130 16.88 13.48 -34.42
CA THR A 130 16.04 12.56 -35.18
C THR A 130 16.14 12.88 -36.67
N ILE A 131 16.68 11.96 -37.46
CA ILE A 131 16.71 12.08 -38.92
C ILE A 131 15.46 11.40 -39.50
N SER A 132 14.57 12.17 -40.12
CA SER A 132 13.38 11.64 -40.77
C SER A 132 13.74 11.09 -42.16
N VAL A 133 13.39 9.82 -42.40
CA VAL A 133 13.57 9.14 -43.71
C VAL A 133 12.24 8.72 -44.35
N LYS A 134 11.13 9.32 -43.89
CA LYS A 134 9.76 8.94 -44.27
C LYS A 134 9.46 9.08 -45.77
N GLU A 135 10.19 9.95 -46.46
CA GLU A 135 10.02 10.19 -47.91
C GLU A 135 10.87 9.23 -48.77
N LEU A 136 11.72 8.40 -48.16
CA LEU A 136 12.50 7.39 -48.87
C LEU A 136 11.65 6.11 -49.05
N SER A 137 11.80 5.45 -50.21
CA SER A 137 11.26 4.10 -50.40
C SER A 137 11.89 3.11 -49.42
N GLY A 138 11.19 2.01 -49.10
CA GLY A 138 11.67 1.03 -48.11
C GLY A 138 13.03 0.38 -48.42
N GLU A 139 13.43 0.33 -49.69
CA GLU A 139 14.79 -0.09 -50.10
C GLU A 139 15.82 0.99 -49.80
N ARG A 140 15.50 2.26 -50.06
CA ARG A 140 16.38 3.40 -49.76
C ARG A 140 16.52 3.63 -48.26
N GLN A 141 15.47 3.38 -47.47
CA GLN A 141 15.55 3.41 -46.01
C GLN A 141 16.51 2.33 -45.48
N ARG A 142 16.41 1.10 -46.01
CA ARG A 142 17.33 0.01 -45.66
C ARG A 142 18.76 0.29 -46.07
N ALA A 143 18.97 0.82 -47.28
CA ALA A 143 20.29 1.24 -47.75
C ALA A 143 20.87 2.38 -46.90
N PHE A 144 20.06 3.37 -46.53
CA PHE A 144 20.47 4.45 -45.63
C PHE A 144 20.86 3.92 -44.25
N ALA A 145 20.03 3.08 -43.63
CA ALA A 145 20.32 2.46 -42.34
C ALA A 145 21.61 1.61 -42.38
N ALA A 146 21.79 0.80 -43.42
CA ALA A 146 23.01 0.02 -43.62
C ALA A 146 24.26 0.90 -43.88
N SER A 147 24.06 2.12 -44.36
CA SER A 147 25.16 3.06 -44.62
C SER A 147 25.62 3.83 -43.37
N LEU A 148 24.88 3.79 -42.26
CA LEU A 148 25.20 4.45 -40.99
C LEU A 148 26.23 3.64 -40.20
N THR A 149 27.47 3.66 -40.67
CA THR A 149 28.61 3.06 -39.95
C THR A 149 29.03 3.93 -38.77
N ASP A 150 29.76 3.35 -37.81
CA ASP A 150 30.27 4.07 -36.62
C ASP A 150 31.11 5.30 -37.00
N GLU A 151 31.89 5.23 -38.08
CA GLU A 151 32.67 6.37 -38.57
C GLU A 151 31.79 7.54 -39.03
N LYS A 152 30.69 7.25 -39.75
CA LYS A 152 29.74 8.29 -40.20
C LYS A 152 28.94 8.86 -39.03
N LEU A 153 28.55 8.01 -38.08
CA LEU A 153 27.89 8.44 -36.85
C LEU A 153 28.81 9.32 -35.98
N SER A 154 30.12 9.01 -35.94
CA SER A 154 31.12 9.84 -35.27
C SER A 154 31.22 11.22 -35.92
N ARG A 155 31.31 11.30 -37.25
CA ARG A 155 31.35 12.59 -37.97
C ARG A 155 30.07 13.41 -37.78
N ILE A 156 28.91 12.75 -37.72
CA ILE A 156 27.63 13.42 -37.42
C ILE A 156 27.66 14.02 -36.01
N ARG A 157 28.20 13.27 -35.02
CA ARG A 157 28.37 13.79 -33.66
C ARG A 157 29.33 14.98 -33.63
N ASP A 158 30.47 14.90 -34.32
CA ASP A 158 31.46 15.98 -34.36
C ASP A 158 30.90 17.29 -34.96
N ILE A 159 29.97 17.20 -35.92
CA ILE A 159 29.29 18.38 -36.50
C ILE A 159 28.25 18.97 -35.52
N LEU A 160 27.62 18.13 -34.71
CA LEU A 160 26.54 18.53 -33.81
C LEU A 160 27.02 19.01 -32.43
N GLY A 161 28.27 18.73 -32.07
CA GLY A 161 28.89 19.09 -30.78
C GLY A 161 28.60 18.08 -29.69
#